data_AF-W8F2X5-F1
#
_entry.id   AF-W8F2X5-F1
#
_cell.length_a   1.000
_cell.length_b   1.000
_cell.length_c   1.000
_cell.angle_alpha   90.00
_cell.angle_beta   90.00
_cell.angle_gamma   90.00
#
_symmetry.space_group_name_H-M   'P 1'
#
loop_
_entity.id
_entity.type
_entity.pdbx_description
1 polymer ?
#
loop_
_entity_poly.entity_id
_entity_poly.type
_entity_poly.pdbx_seq_one_letter_code
_entity_poly.pdbx_strand_id
1 'polypeptide(L)' 'MKEGKEGWPNYLKSSKNSKLNLVIFDFEDVDKCKSIDSLITHKKYRIITVNEADLIKNNWQVVIK' A
#
# COMPACT_ATOMS: atom_id res chain seq x y z
N MET A 1 -24.37 12.30 -1.60
CA MET A 1 -23.20 11.40 -1.61
C MET A 1 -22.77 11.24 -0.17
N LYS A 2 -22.68 10.00 0.32
CA LYS A 2 -22.42 9.69 1.73
C LYS A 2 -21.04 10.18 2.14
N GLU A 3 -21.02 10.89 3.26
CA GLU A 3 -19.85 11.40 3.96
C GLU A 3 -18.89 10.25 4.27
N GLY A 4 -17.61 10.44 3.93
CA GLY A 4 -16.55 9.53 4.36
C GLY A 4 -16.41 9.63 5.87
N LYS A 5 -16.69 8.52 6.57
CA LYS A 5 -16.29 8.34 7.95
C LYS A 5 -14.78 8.51 8.06
N GLU A 6 -14.37 9.36 8.98
CA GLU A 6 -13.04 9.51 9.60
C GLU A 6 -11.87 8.80 8.90
N GLY A 7 -10.96 9.59 8.34
CA GLY A 7 -9.54 9.22 8.23
C GLY A 7 -8.95 8.99 6.84
N TRP A 8 -9.73 8.58 5.84
CA TRP A 8 -9.16 8.30 4.50
C TRP A 8 -9.81 9.15 3.41
N PRO A 9 -9.14 10.24 2.98
CA PRO A 9 -9.71 11.16 1.99
C PRO A 9 -9.59 10.54 0.60
N ASN A 10 -10.67 9.96 0.08
CA ASN A 10 -10.95 9.81 -1.37
C ASN A 10 -9.81 9.31 -2.29
N TYR A 11 -8.76 8.67 -1.76
CA TYR A 11 -7.55 8.26 -2.51
C TYR A 11 -7.63 6.81 -2.98
N LEU A 12 -8.80 6.18 -2.88
CA LEU A 12 -9.05 4.91 -3.54
C LEU A 12 -9.38 5.17 -5.02
N LYS A 13 -8.33 5.47 -5.80
CA LYS A 13 -8.42 5.34 -7.27
C LYS A 13 -8.31 3.86 -7.60
N SER A 14 -9.43 3.24 -7.95
CA SER A 14 -9.43 1.89 -8.53
C SER A 14 -8.61 1.91 -9.82
N SER A 15 -7.54 1.11 -9.89
CA SER A 15 -6.79 0.93 -11.12
C SER A 15 -7.69 0.30 -12.19
N LYS A 16 -7.62 0.78 -13.44
CA LYS A 16 -8.42 0.25 -14.57
C LYS A 16 -8.20 -1.24 -14.85
N ASN A 17 -7.12 -1.83 -14.32
CA ASN A 17 -6.75 -3.23 -14.51
C ASN A 17 -7.01 -4.11 -13.28
N SER A 18 -7.71 -3.60 -12.25
CA SER A 18 -7.98 -4.32 -10.99
C SER A 18 -6.73 -4.85 -10.30
N LYS A 19 -5.59 -4.18 -10.49
CA LYS A 19 -4.33 -4.49 -9.80
C LYS A 19 -4.05 -3.47 -8.70
N LEU A 20 -3.52 -3.97 -7.59
CA LEU A 20 -3.06 -3.22 -6.44
C LEU A 20 -1.53 -3.11 -6.49
N ASN A 21 -1.00 -1.91 -6.30
CA ASN A 21 0.42 -1.70 -6.10
C ASN A 21 0.72 -1.69 -4.60
N LEU A 22 1.40 -2.71 -4.12
CA LEU A 22 1.89 -2.83 -2.76
C LEU A 22 3.30 -2.24 -2.68
N VAL A 23 3.48 -1.27 -1.79
CA VAL A 23 4.78 -0.69 -1.47
C VAL A 23 5.32 -1.41 -0.25
N ILE A 24 6.45 -2.10 -0.41
CA ILE A 24 7.06 -2.92 0.63
C ILE A 24 8.37 -2.26 1.05
N PHE A 25 8.50 -1.99 2.34
CA PHE A 25 9.69 -1.43 2.96
C PHE A 25 10.47 -2.53 3.67
N ASP A 26 11.80 -2.45 3.64
CA ASP A 26 12.66 -3.32 4.44
C ASP A 26 12.62 -2.85 5.91
N PHE A 27 12.59 -3.80 6.86
CA PHE A 27 12.60 -3.47 8.28
C PHE A 27 13.83 -2.65 8.68
N GLU A 28 15.00 -2.95 8.12
CA GLU A 28 16.21 -2.18 8.41
C GLU A 28 16.09 -0.74 7.93
N ASP A 29 15.45 -0.54 6.78
CA ASP A 29 15.26 0.79 6.22
C ASP A 29 14.20 1.54 7.02
N VAL A 30 13.13 0.89 7.46
CA VAL A 30 12.12 1.49 8.35
C VAL A 30 12.73 1.94 9.67
N ASP A 31 13.65 1.15 10.24
CA ASP A 31 14.34 1.50 11.48
C ASP A 31 15.28 2.70 11.29
N LYS A 32 16.00 2.76 10.16
CA LYS A 32 16.92 3.86 9.83
C LYS A 32 16.17 5.14 9.42
N CYS A 33 15.08 5.00 8.67
CA CYS A 33 14.29 6.10 8.14
C CYS A 33 13.09 6.37 9.05
N LYS A 34 13.23 7.35 9.94
CA LYS A 34 12.24 7.76 10.95
C LYS A 34 10.87 8.23 10.41
N SER A 35 10.67 8.21 9.09
CA SER A 35 9.38 8.51 8.45
C SER A 35 9.22 7.77 7.13
N ILE A 36 7.96 7.50 6.76
CA ILE A 36 7.59 6.96 5.44
C ILE A 36 8.06 7.88 4.32
N ASP A 37 7.96 9.20 4.50
CA ASP A 37 8.45 10.17 3.51
C ASP A 37 9.94 9.99 3.25
N SER A 38 10.74 9.75 4.30
CA SER A 38 12.17 9.48 4.14
C SER A 38 12.41 8.21 3.32
N LEU A 39 11.62 7.16 3.54
CA LEU A 39 11.71 5.92 2.75
C LEU A 39 11.35 6.17 1.27
N ILE A 40 10.32 6.97 1.01
CA ILE A 40 9.87 7.30 -0.34
C ILE A 40 10.90 8.18 -1.06
N THR A 41 11.38 9.25 -0.43
CA THR A 41 12.36 10.18 -1.00
C THR A 41 13.65 9.46 -1.39
N HIS A 42 14.11 8.52 -0.56
CA HIS A 42 15.30 7.73 -0.84
C HIS A 42 15.02 6.48 -1.69
N LYS A 43 13.79 6.29 -2.17
CA LYS A 43 13.36 5.14 -2.97
C LYS A 43 13.67 3.78 -2.32
N LYS A 44 13.61 3.72 -0.99
CA LYS A 44 13.87 2.53 -0.16
C LYS A 44 12.64 1.66 -0.04
N TYR A 45 12.13 1.22 -1.19
CA TYR A 45 10.95 0.38 -1.25
C TYR A 45 10.96 -0.49 -2.50
N ARG A 46 10.21 -1.58 -2.44
CA ARG A 46 9.88 -2.41 -3.60
C ARG A 46 8.40 -2.27 -3.90
N ILE A 47 8.04 -2.25 -5.19
CA ILE A 47 6.65 -2.27 -5.61
C ILE A 47 6.34 -3.67 -6.10
N ILE A 48 5.27 -4.26 -5.57
CA ILE A 48 4.68 -5.47 -6.12
C ILE A 48 3.29 -5.12 -6.64
N THR A 49 3.03 -5.43 -7.90
CA THR A 49 1.71 -5.30 -8.49
C THR A 49 1.00 -6.66 -8.42
N VAL A 50 -0.04 -6.75 -7.61
CA VAL A 50 -0.83 -7.98 -7.42
C VAL A 50 -2.27 -7.75 -7.84
N ASN A 51 -2.92 -8.77 -8.38
CA ASN A 51 -4.37 -8.79 -8.52
C ASN A 51 -5.02 -9.52 -7.34
N GLU A 52 -6.34 -9.49 -7.26
CA GLU A 52 -7.11 -10.16 -6.20
C GLU A 52 -6.86 -11.68 -6.15
N ALA A 53 -6.74 -12.35 -7.30
CA ALA A 53 -6.48 -13.79 -7.35
C ALA A 53 -5.10 -14.16 -6.76
N ASP A 54 -4.09 -13.32 -7.00
CA ASP A 54 -2.75 -13.49 -6.44
C ASP A 54 -2.74 -13.26 -4.92
N LEU A 55 -3.53 -12.30 -4.41
CA LEU A 55 -3.69 -12.09 -2.97
C LEU A 55 -4.30 -13.32 -2.29
N ILE A 56 -5.39 -13.86 -2.87
CA ILE A 56 -6.06 -15.06 -2.37
C ILE A 56 -5.11 -16.27 -2.40
N LYS A 57 -4.40 -16.49 -3.52
CA LYS A 57 -3.45 -17.59 -3.68
C LYS A 57 -2.33 -17.57 -2.63
N ASN A 58 -1.85 -16.38 -2.26
CA ASN A 58 -0.79 -16.22 -1.27
C ASN A 58 -1.30 -16.12 0.18
N ASN A 59 -2.62 -16.28 0.39
CA ASN A 59 -3.28 -16.15 1.70
C ASN A 59 -3.02 -14.78 2.37
N TRP A 60 -3.01 -13.71 1.58
CA TRP A 60 -2.81 -12.35 2.06
C TRP A 60 -4.16 -11.68 2.31
N GLN A 61 -4.31 -11.06 3.49
CA GLN A 61 -5.50 -10.29 3.86
C GLN A 61 -5.15 -8.80 3.91
N VAL A 62 -5.83 -7.99 3.10
CA VAL A 62 -5.73 -6.53 3.17
C VAL A 62 -6.70 -6.03 4.24
N VAL A 63 -6.17 -5.54 5.36
CA VAL A 63 -6.98 -4.93 6.42
C VAL A 63 -6.78 -3.41 6.34
N ILE A 64 -7.83 -2.70 5.92
CA ILE A 64 -7.88 -1.23 6.03
C ILE A 64 -8.49 -0.93 7.40
N LYS A 65 -7.73 -0.31 8.30
CA LYS A 65 -8.21 0.16 9.61
C LYS A 65 -8.30 1.68 9.64
#